data_AF-D6AN32-F1
#
_entry.id   AF-D6AN32-F1
#
_cell.length_a   1.000
_cell.length_b   1.000
_cell.length_c   1.000
_cell.angle_alpha   90.00
_cell.angle_beta   90.00
_cell.angle_gamma   90.00
#
_symmetry.space_group_name_H-M   'P 1'
#
loop_
_entity.id
_entity.type
_entity.pdbx_description
1 polymer ?
#
loop_
_entity_poly.entity_id
_entity_poly.type
_entity_poly.pdbx_seq_one_letter_code
_entity_poly.pdbx_strand_id
1 'polypeptide(L)'
;MAAARPSAAGPRVPLPADGAVWSQGVALGRELLRLQSRGARGGERPRLPGGRRPYVRAAIPARPTELSYDAGDEALIVGDGRISPVPAEAWEFTVGGVRVLELWFGRRAAAAAGRGPDGAAADGLDAVGARGWPREWTSELLELITVLALLDGTAGPRKELRGALEAGPLIGPAELRAAGVLPVPTSARRPASVLGHQEEGPEGQFALL
;
A
#
# COMPACT_ATOMS: atom_id res chain seq x y z
N MET A 1 -1.93 9.87 1.78
CA MET A 1 -1.01 9.09 0.94
C MET A 1 -0.08 9.95 0.09
N ALA A 2 -0.53 10.94 -0.69
CA ALA A 2 0.38 11.99 -1.21
C ALA A 2 0.36 13.27 -0.35
N ALA A 3 -0.84 13.82 -0.10
CA ALA A 3 -1.02 15.13 0.55
C ALA A 3 -1.95 15.14 1.79
N ALA A 4 -2.50 13.97 2.16
CA ALA A 4 -3.46 13.87 3.26
C ALA A 4 -2.81 14.24 4.61
N ARG A 5 -3.52 15.04 5.41
CA ARG A 5 -3.12 15.49 6.75
C ARG A 5 -4.02 14.83 7.79
N PRO A 6 -3.48 14.26 8.88
CA PRO A 6 -4.30 13.73 9.96
C PRO A 6 -5.09 14.86 10.65
N SER A 7 -6.31 14.57 11.08
CA SER A 7 -7.08 15.45 11.96
C SER A 7 -8.02 14.63 12.85
N ALA A 8 -8.47 15.19 13.96
CA ALA A 8 -9.41 14.51 14.88
C ALA A 8 -10.73 14.10 14.21
N ALA A 9 -11.13 14.82 13.16
CA ALA A 9 -12.33 14.52 12.36
C ALA A 9 -12.04 13.56 11.19
N GLY A 10 -10.87 12.92 11.17
CA GLY A 10 -10.39 12.09 10.05
C GLY A 10 -9.39 12.81 9.15
N PRO A 11 -8.81 12.10 8.17
CA PRO A 11 -7.81 12.68 7.27
C PRO A 11 -8.43 13.77 6.38
N ARG A 12 -7.73 14.91 6.27
CA ARG A 12 -8.10 16.03 5.40
C ARG A 12 -7.16 16.10 4.21
N VAL A 13 -7.67 16.46 3.04
CA VAL A 13 -6.87 16.69 1.83
C VAL A 13 -6.97 18.18 1.49
N PRO A 14 -5.85 18.94 1.56
CA PRO A 14 -5.84 20.33 1.13
C PRO A 14 -6.15 20.45 -0.38
N LEU A 15 -6.92 21.48 -0.74
CA LEU A 15 -7.20 21.81 -2.14
C LEU A 15 -6.38 23.06 -2.52
N PRO A 16 -5.26 22.91 -3.26
CA PRO A 16 -4.45 24.07 -3.67
C PRO A 16 -5.20 24.95 -4.67
N ALA A 17 -5.01 26.27 -4.57
CA ALA A 17 -5.47 27.21 -5.60
C ALA A 17 -4.53 27.25 -6.82
N ASP A 18 -3.26 26.90 -6.62
CA ASP A 18 -2.29 26.78 -7.70
C ASP A 18 -2.47 25.46 -8.48
N GLY A 19 -2.77 25.58 -9.77
CA GLY A 19 -2.95 24.46 -10.68
C GLY A 19 -1.68 23.61 -10.89
N ALA A 20 -0.49 24.19 -10.72
CA ALA A 20 0.77 23.45 -10.78
C ALA A 20 0.92 22.53 -9.56
N VAL A 21 0.63 23.03 -8.35
CA VAL A 21 0.65 22.22 -7.11
C VAL A 21 -0.40 21.11 -7.17
N TRP A 22 -1.60 21.41 -7.70
CA TRP A 22 -2.62 20.38 -7.96
C TRP A 22 -2.09 19.27 -8.87
N SER A 23 -1.51 19.66 -10.02
CA SER A 23 -1.01 18.71 -11.01
C SER A 23 0.13 17.84 -10.47
N GLN A 24 1.05 18.43 -9.71
CA GLN A 24 2.11 17.71 -8.99
C GLN A 24 1.52 16.68 -8.00
N GLY A 25 0.51 17.09 -7.22
CA GLY A 25 -0.16 16.21 -6.27
C GLY A 25 -0.87 15.04 -6.95
N VAL A 26 -1.55 15.28 -8.06
CA VAL A 26 -2.19 14.23 -8.86
C VAL A 26 -1.17 13.27 -9.46
N ALA A 27 -0.06 13.78 -10.03
CA ALA A 27 1.00 12.96 -10.58
C ALA A 27 1.63 12.05 -9.51
N LEU A 28 1.96 12.60 -8.35
CA LEU A 28 2.49 11.83 -7.21
C LEU A 28 1.47 10.80 -6.70
N GLY A 29 0.19 11.17 -6.63
CA GLY A 29 -0.88 10.24 -6.25
C GLY A 29 -1.00 9.06 -7.21
N ARG A 30 -0.91 9.30 -8.53
CA ARG A 30 -0.90 8.26 -9.56
C ARG A 30 0.30 7.33 -9.41
N GLU A 31 1.48 7.89 -9.14
CA GLU A 31 2.69 7.09 -8.95
C GLU A 31 2.59 6.19 -7.71
N LEU A 32 2.13 6.72 -6.58
CA LEU A 32 1.90 5.91 -5.37
C LEU A 32 0.88 4.80 -5.60
N LEU A 33 -0.21 5.08 -6.33
CA LEU A 33 -1.20 4.07 -6.69
C LEU A 33 -0.62 3.00 -7.62
N ARG A 34 0.17 3.41 -8.62
CA ARG A 34 0.86 2.47 -9.53
C ARG A 34 1.75 1.51 -8.73
N LEU A 35 2.58 2.03 -7.83
CA LEU A 35 3.45 1.22 -6.97
C LEU A 35 2.65 0.26 -6.09
N GLN A 36 1.61 0.73 -5.42
CA GLN A 36 0.80 -0.09 -4.51
C GLN A 36 -0.11 -1.08 -5.21
N SER A 37 -0.47 -0.83 -6.47
CA SER A 37 -1.26 -1.75 -7.29
C SER A 37 -0.45 -2.96 -7.76
N ARG A 38 0.89 -2.89 -7.72
CA ARG A 38 1.79 -4.03 -8.04
C ARG A 38 1.52 -4.67 -9.41
N GLY A 39 1.16 -3.86 -10.39
CA GLY A 39 0.82 -4.33 -11.74
C GLY A 39 -0.58 -4.98 -11.86
N ALA A 40 -1.41 -4.89 -10.82
CA ALA A 40 -2.83 -5.24 -10.95
C ALA A 40 -3.51 -4.42 -12.05
N ARG A 41 -4.62 -4.95 -12.58
CA ARG A 41 -5.40 -4.31 -13.65
C ARG A 41 -4.61 -4.09 -14.95
N GLY A 42 -3.68 -5.00 -15.26
CA GLY A 42 -2.87 -4.94 -16.48
C GLY A 42 -1.72 -3.93 -16.42
N GLY A 43 -1.41 -3.38 -15.24
CA GLY A 43 -0.28 -2.49 -15.06
C GLY A 43 1.07 -3.21 -15.06
N GLU A 44 2.15 -2.46 -15.29
CA GLU A 44 3.50 -3.01 -15.15
C GLU A 44 3.86 -3.23 -13.68
N ARG A 45 4.46 -4.39 -13.37
CA ARG A 45 5.01 -4.65 -12.04
C ARG A 45 6.18 -3.70 -11.74
N PRO A 46 6.20 -3.03 -10.56
CA PRO A 46 7.32 -2.17 -10.18
C PRO A 46 8.65 -2.91 -10.19
N ARG A 47 9.72 -2.22 -10.61
CA ARG A 47 11.09 -2.75 -10.65
C ARG A 47 12.03 -1.70 -10.08
N LEU A 48 13.00 -2.14 -9.27
CA LEU A 48 14.05 -1.26 -8.81
C LEU A 48 14.97 -0.85 -9.97
N PRO A 49 15.37 0.42 -10.07
CA PRO A 49 16.32 0.88 -11.08
C PRO A 49 17.73 0.33 -10.81
N GLY A 50 18.61 0.47 -11.80
CA GLY A 50 20.05 0.22 -11.62
C GLY A 50 20.43 -1.24 -11.32
N GLY A 51 19.63 -2.21 -11.75
CA GLY A 51 19.93 -3.63 -11.56
C GLY A 51 19.81 -4.11 -10.11
N ARG A 52 19.28 -3.29 -9.19
CA ARG A 52 19.12 -3.60 -7.76
C ARG A 52 17.95 -4.53 -7.44
N ARG A 53 17.56 -5.40 -8.39
CA ARG A 53 16.46 -6.35 -8.17
C ARG A 53 16.83 -7.30 -7.01
N PRO A 54 15.97 -7.50 -6.00
CA PRO A 54 16.25 -8.46 -4.93
C PRO A 54 16.21 -9.89 -5.47
N TYR A 55 17.16 -10.73 -5.04
CA TYR A 55 17.22 -12.14 -5.39
C TYR A 55 17.47 -13.01 -4.17
N VAL A 56 16.95 -14.24 -4.20
CA VAL A 56 17.29 -15.28 -3.22
C VAL A 56 18.74 -15.72 -3.45
N ARG A 57 19.60 -15.50 -2.45
CA ARG A 57 21.01 -15.91 -2.44
C ARG A 57 21.22 -17.22 -1.68
N ALA A 58 20.38 -17.47 -0.68
CA ALA A 58 20.28 -18.76 0.00
C ALA A 58 18.81 -19.14 0.18
N ALA A 59 18.49 -20.41 -0.02
CA ALA A 59 17.11 -20.90 -0.01
C ALA A 59 16.42 -20.62 1.33
N ILE A 60 15.18 -20.16 1.28
CA ILE A 60 14.36 -19.94 2.48
C ILE A 60 13.89 -21.31 2.99
N PRO A 61 14.06 -21.63 4.28
CA PRO A 61 13.63 -22.90 4.84
C PRO A 61 12.10 -23.05 4.77
N ALA A 62 11.59 -24.28 4.86
CA ALA A 62 10.17 -24.55 4.77
C ALA A 62 9.33 -23.92 5.91
N ARG A 63 9.97 -23.54 7.04
CA ARG A 63 9.33 -22.91 8.19
C ARG A 63 10.29 -21.91 8.84
N PRO A 64 10.50 -20.73 8.23
CA PRO A 64 11.36 -19.72 8.82
C PRO A 64 10.69 -19.16 10.08
N THR A 65 11.47 -18.97 11.15
CA THR A 65 10.98 -18.46 12.45
C THR A 65 11.48 -17.05 12.76
N GLU A 66 12.56 -16.64 12.12
CA GLU A 66 13.26 -15.38 12.41
C GLU A 66 13.47 -14.57 11.14
N LEU A 67 13.47 -13.24 11.32
CA LEU A 67 13.76 -12.27 10.28
C LEU A 67 14.76 -11.25 10.85
N SER A 68 15.86 -11.03 10.14
CA SER A 68 16.84 -10.00 10.51
C SER A 68 17.42 -9.35 9.25
N TYR A 69 18.10 -8.23 9.44
CA TYR A 69 18.69 -7.46 8.36
C TYR A 69 20.17 -7.21 8.64
N ASP A 70 20.98 -7.50 7.63
CA ASP A 70 22.41 -7.20 7.58
C ASP A 70 22.61 -5.97 6.69
N ALA A 71 22.95 -4.85 7.32
CA ALA A 71 23.17 -3.59 6.63
C ALA A 71 24.48 -3.56 5.83
N GLY A 72 25.48 -4.37 6.21
CA GLY A 72 26.77 -4.41 5.52
C GLY A 72 26.64 -5.02 4.12
N ASP A 73 25.86 -6.09 4.02
CA ASP A 73 25.64 -6.81 2.77
C ASP A 73 24.31 -6.46 2.06
N GLU A 74 23.56 -5.50 2.61
CA GLU A 74 22.20 -5.18 2.17
C GLU A 74 21.34 -6.46 2.03
N ALA A 75 21.30 -7.26 3.09
CA ALA A 75 20.72 -8.60 3.03
C ALA A 75 19.62 -8.81 4.07
N LEU A 76 18.48 -9.30 3.62
CA LEU A 76 17.42 -9.79 4.49
C LEU A 76 17.65 -11.28 4.76
N ILE A 77 17.78 -11.64 6.03
CA ILE A 77 17.99 -13.00 6.52
C ILE A 77 16.64 -13.55 6.97
N VAL A 78 16.25 -14.70 6.42
CA VAL A 78 14.93 -15.32 6.63
C VAL A 78 15.13 -16.75 7.12
N GLY A 79 15.22 -16.95 8.43
CA GLY A 79 15.83 -18.16 9.01
C GLY A 79 17.24 -18.34 8.46
N ASP A 80 17.54 -19.52 7.89
CA ASP A 80 18.83 -19.79 7.22
C ASP A 80 18.87 -19.29 5.76
N GLY A 81 17.78 -18.70 5.27
CA GLY A 81 17.67 -18.15 3.93
C GLY A 81 18.20 -16.72 3.82
N ARG A 82 18.45 -16.27 2.60
CA ARG A 82 19.03 -14.94 2.34
C ARG A 82 18.51 -14.32 1.06
N ILE A 83 18.15 -13.04 1.13
CA ILE A 83 17.76 -12.22 -0.02
C ILE A 83 18.66 -10.99 -0.09
N SER A 84 19.24 -10.69 -1.26
CA SER A 84 20.08 -9.50 -1.48
C SER A 84 20.14 -9.14 -2.97
N PRO A 85 20.23 -7.83 -3.32
CA PRO A 85 20.25 -6.69 -2.41
C PRO A 85 18.86 -6.30 -1.89
N VAL A 86 18.81 -5.81 -0.65
CA VAL A 86 17.63 -5.24 0.02
C VAL A 86 18.04 -3.87 0.54
N PRO A 87 17.58 -2.76 -0.07
CA PRO A 87 17.90 -1.42 0.42
C PRO A 87 17.46 -1.24 1.87
N ALA A 88 18.26 -0.53 2.67
CA ALA A 88 17.98 -0.28 4.09
C ALA A 88 16.63 0.43 4.26
N GLU A 89 16.24 1.26 3.30
CA GLU A 89 14.98 2.00 3.30
C GLU A 89 13.76 1.07 3.20
N ALA A 90 13.88 -0.06 2.49
CA ALA A 90 12.82 -1.07 2.46
C ALA A 90 12.71 -1.81 3.81
N TRP A 91 13.85 -2.06 4.46
CA TRP A 91 13.91 -2.64 5.80
C TRP A 91 13.32 -1.70 6.86
N GLU A 92 13.69 -0.43 6.86
CA GLU A 92 13.24 0.57 7.83
C GLU A 92 11.86 1.15 7.52
N PHE A 93 11.19 0.70 6.45
CA PHE A 93 9.88 1.23 6.09
C PHE A 93 8.82 0.91 7.15
N THR A 94 8.25 1.95 7.75
CA THR A 94 7.21 1.83 8.77
C THR A 94 5.87 2.44 8.35
N VAL A 95 4.79 1.86 8.85
CA VAL A 95 3.43 2.43 8.79
C VAL A 95 2.87 2.45 10.20
N GLY A 96 2.54 3.64 10.72
CA GLY A 96 2.07 3.78 12.10
C GLY A 96 3.11 3.33 13.14
N GLY A 97 4.41 3.48 12.84
CA GLY A 97 5.50 3.04 13.71
C GLY A 97 5.82 1.55 13.66
N VAL A 98 5.07 0.76 12.87
CA VAL A 98 5.30 -0.68 12.71
C VAL A 98 6.09 -0.95 11.44
N ARG A 99 7.17 -1.72 11.54
CA ARG A 99 8.00 -2.14 10.40
C ARG A 99 7.22 -3.13 9.52
N VAL A 100 7.05 -2.77 8.25
CA VAL A 100 6.15 -3.51 7.35
C VAL A 100 6.68 -4.91 7.04
N LEU A 101 7.98 -5.07 6.81
CA LEU A 101 8.58 -6.38 6.50
C LEU A 101 8.46 -7.35 7.67
N GLU A 102 8.71 -6.90 8.90
CA GLU A 102 8.54 -7.72 10.11
C GLU A 102 7.09 -8.16 10.29
N LEU A 103 6.13 -7.22 10.19
CA LEU A 103 4.72 -7.55 10.32
C LEU A 103 4.26 -8.53 9.24
N TRP A 104 4.68 -8.31 7.99
CA TRP A 104 4.34 -9.17 6.85
C TRP A 104 4.91 -10.58 7.02
N PHE A 105 6.17 -10.69 7.47
CA PHE A 105 6.84 -11.95 7.73
C PHE A 105 6.21 -12.68 8.90
N GLY A 106 6.03 -12.01 10.05
CA GLY A 106 5.53 -12.64 11.27
C GLY A 106 4.18 -13.33 11.07
N ARG A 107 3.26 -12.69 10.34
CA ARG A 107 1.96 -13.29 9.98
C ARG A 107 2.11 -14.57 9.14
N ARG A 108 3.04 -14.58 8.18
CA ARG A 108 3.30 -15.75 7.32
C ARG A 108 4.08 -16.84 8.04
N ALA A 109 5.04 -16.48 8.88
CA ALA A 109 5.76 -17.43 9.72
C ALA A 109 4.82 -18.14 10.71
N ALA A 110 3.86 -17.41 11.30
CA ALA A 110 2.80 -17.98 12.13
C ALA A 110 1.93 -18.96 11.34
N ALA A 111 1.42 -18.53 10.17
CA ALA A 111 0.63 -19.40 9.30
C ALA A 111 1.40 -20.65 8.85
N ALA A 112 2.68 -20.53 8.45
CA ALA A 112 3.54 -21.65 8.09
C ALA A 112 3.69 -22.69 9.22
N ALA A 113 3.59 -22.24 10.48
CA ALA A 113 3.61 -23.07 11.67
C ALA A 113 2.23 -23.59 12.09
N GLY A 114 1.16 -23.31 11.32
CA GLY A 114 -0.21 -23.68 11.65
C GLY A 114 -0.81 -22.87 12.81
N ARG A 115 -0.36 -21.62 12.98
CA ARG A 115 -0.81 -20.70 14.03
C ARG A 115 -1.53 -19.49 13.44
N GLY A 116 -2.47 -18.94 14.22
CA GLY A 116 -3.10 -17.66 13.94
C GLY A 116 -2.15 -16.48 14.10
N PRO A 117 -2.55 -15.28 13.65
CA PRO A 117 -1.73 -14.07 13.72
C PRO A 117 -1.43 -13.58 15.14
N ASP A 118 -2.23 -14.01 16.12
CA ASP A 118 -2.04 -13.80 17.56
C ASP A 118 -1.16 -14.86 18.24
N GLY A 119 -0.73 -15.88 17.48
CA GLY A 119 0.07 -17.00 17.98
C GLY A 119 -0.75 -18.18 18.52
N ALA A 120 -2.07 -18.09 18.53
CA ALA A 120 -2.94 -19.19 18.93
C ALA A 120 -2.97 -20.31 17.86
N ALA A 121 -3.60 -21.44 18.19
CA ALA A 121 -3.90 -22.45 17.18
C ALA A 121 -4.79 -21.84 16.09
N ALA A 122 -4.47 -22.09 14.83
CA ALA A 122 -5.25 -21.54 13.72
C ALA A 122 -6.67 -22.11 13.73
N ASP A 123 -7.68 -21.25 13.59
CA ASP A 123 -9.10 -21.58 13.50
C ASP A 123 -9.76 -20.88 12.30
N GLY A 124 -11.03 -21.19 12.04
CA GLY A 124 -11.80 -20.55 10.96
C GLY A 124 -11.09 -20.57 9.60
N LEU A 125 -10.91 -19.40 9.00
CA LEU A 125 -10.23 -19.25 7.71
C LEU A 125 -8.70 -19.47 7.83
N ASP A 126 -8.11 -19.15 8.98
CA ASP A 126 -6.66 -19.33 9.21
C ASP A 126 -6.29 -20.82 9.24
N ALA A 127 -7.20 -21.70 9.66
CA ALA A 127 -7.01 -23.15 9.63
C ALA A 127 -6.88 -23.73 8.21
N VAL A 128 -7.37 -23.01 7.19
CA VAL A 128 -7.28 -23.37 5.76
C VAL A 128 -5.96 -22.88 5.13
N GLY A 129 -5.17 -22.09 5.86
CA GLY A 129 -3.93 -21.50 5.39
C GLY A 129 -2.80 -22.48 5.04
N ALA A 130 -1.75 -21.96 4.41
CA ALA A 130 -0.59 -22.76 3.99
C ALA A 130 0.16 -23.34 5.20
N ARG A 131 0.50 -24.64 5.13
CA ARG A 131 1.33 -25.33 6.13
C ARG A 131 2.77 -25.46 5.64
N GLY A 132 3.56 -24.43 5.92
CA GLY A 132 4.93 -24.25 5.45
C GLY A 132 5.08 -22.97 4.63
N TRP A 133 6.25 -22.78 4.03
CA TRP A 133 6.61 -21.61 3.25
C TRP A 133 6.46 -21.88 1.73
N PRO A 134 5.33 -21.52 1.11
CA PRO A 134 5.15 -21.66 -0.33
C PRO A 134 6.05 -20.72 -1.13
N ARG A 135 6.38 -21.10 -2.36
CA ARG A 135 7.25 -20.31 -3.27
C ARG A 135 6.64 -18.95 -3.61
N GLU A 136 5.32 -18.88 -3.62
CA GLU A 136 4.52 -17.69 -3.85
C GLU A 136 4.85 -16.61 -2.80
N TRP A 137 5.02 -16.98 -1.52
CA TRP A 137 5.40 -16.02 -0.49
C TRP A 137 6.82 -15.48 -0.67
N THR A 138 7.77 -16.30 -1.16
CA THR A 138 9.08 -15.76 -1.55
C THR A 138 8.93 -14.73 -2.67
N SER A 139 8.09 -15.01 -3.67
CA SER A 139 7.84 -14.08 -4.78
C SER A 139 7.18 -12.78 -4.31
N GLU A 140 6.19 -12.88 -3.41
CA GLU A 140 5.54 -11.74 -2.77
C GLU A 140 6.49 -10.93 -1.90
N LEU A 141 7.44 -11.57 -1.20
CA LEU A 141 8.46 -10.89 -0.40
C LEU A 141 9.39 -10.06 -1.27
N LEU A 142 9.88 -10.63 -2.38
CA LEU A 142 10.73 -9.90 -3.34
C LEU A 142 10.00 -8.70 -3.95
N GLU A 143 8.71 -8.86 -4.26
CA GLU A 143 7.86 -7.77 -4.74
C GLU A 143 7.63 -6.71 -3.65
N LEU A 144 7.35 -7.13 -2.41
CA LEU A 144 7.15 -6.22 -1.29
C LEU A 144 8.40 -5.38 -1.04
N ILE A 145 9.58 -5.98 -0.97
CA ILE A 145 10.87 -5.27 -0.83
C ILE A 145 11.00 -4.21 -1.92
N THR A 146 10.72 -4.58 -3.17
CA THR A 146 10.77 -3.68 -4.33
C THR A 146 9.80 -2.50 -4.16
N VAL A 147 8.56 -2.76 -3.77
CA VAL A 147 7.53 -1.73 -3.58
C VAL A 147 7.90 -0.79 -2.43
N LEU A 148 8.39 -1.31 -1.30
CA LEU A 148 8.75 -0.50 -0.15
C LEU A 148 9.93 0.43 -0.46
N ALA A 149 10.98 -0.07 -1.11
CA ALA A 149 12.10 0.77 -1.56
C ALA A 149 11.64 1.87 -2.53
N LEU A 150 10.76 1.56 -3.49
CA LEU A 150 10.23 2.56 -4.42
C LEU A 150 9.32 3.58 -3.74
N LEU A 151 8.49 3.14 -2.78
CA LEU A 151 7.67 4.04 -1.98
C LEU A 151 8.53 4.99 -1.15
N ASP A 152 9.62 4.50 -0.55
CA ASP A 152 10.55 5.36 0.16
C ASP A 152 11.17 6.41 -0.74
N GLY A 153 11.58 6.03 -1.96
CA GLY A 153 12.09 6.95 -2.99
C GLY A 153 11.15 8.12 -3.35
N THR A 154 9.86 8.03 -3.01
CA THR A 154 8.91 9.15 -3.16
C THR A 154 8.94 10.15 -1.98
N ALA A 155 9.79 9.97 -0.97
CA ALA A 155 9.86 10.83 0.22
C ALA A 155 10.19 12.30 -0.11
N GLY A 156 11.13 12.53 -1.03
CA GLY A 156 11.48 13.87 -1.53
C GLY A 156 10.28 14.58 -2.16
N PRO A 157 9.68 14.03 -3.23
CA PRO A 157 8.48 14.60 -3.86
C PRO A 157 7.30 14.81 -2.89
N ARG A 158 7.10 13.89 -1.92
CA ARG A 158 6.08 14.05 -0.87
C ARG A 158 6.38 15.24 0.04
N LYS A 159 7.65 15.46 0.40
CA LYS A 159 8.09 16.58 1.23
C LYS A 159 7.93 17.91 0.50
N GLU A 160 8.32 17.96 -0.78
CA GLU A 160 8.16 19.13 -1.64
C GLU A 160 6.69 19.51 -1.81
N LEU A 161 5.83 18.55 -2.17
CA LEU A 161 4.40 18.78 -2.29
C LEU A 161 3.79 19.29 -0.97
N ARG A 162 4.20 18.70 0.16
CA ARG A 162 3.73 19.14 1.48
C ARG A 162 4.14 20.60 1.75
N GLY A 163 5.39 20.96 1.49
CA GLY A 163 5.88 22.33 1.64
C GLY A 163 5.10 23.32 0.76
N ALA A 164 4.83 22.97 -0.50
CA ALA A 164 4.02 23.79 -1.40
C ALA A 164 2.59 23.98 -0.89
N LEU A 165 1.96 22.92 -0.34
CA LEU A 165 0.62 22.98 0.24
C LEU A 165 0.56 23.71 1.60
N GLU A 166 1.69 23.89 2.28
CA GLU A 166 1.77 24.64 3.54
C GLU A 166 2.01 26.12 3.29
N ALA A 167 2.80 26.47 2.27
CA ALA A 167 3.12 27.85 1.92
C ALA A 167 2.10 28.51 0.96
N GLY A 168 1.44 27.71 0.12
CA GLY A 168 0.59 28.19 -0.96
C GLY A 168 -0.87 28.46 -0.56
N PRO A 169 -1.60 29.28 -1.34
CA PRO A 169 -3.01 29.53 -1.12
C PRO A 169 -3.84 28.25 -1.33
N LEU A 170 -4.79 28.02 -0.42
CA LEU A 170 -5.72 26.89 -0.46
C LEU A 170 -7.14 27.39 -0.73
N ILE A 171 -7.91 26.60 -1.47
CA ILE A 171 -9.33 26.82 -1.71
C ILE A 171 -10.10 26.27 -0.50
N GLY A 172 -10.83 27.16 0.18
CA GLY A 172 -11.63 26.84 1.35
C GLY A 172 -13.14 26.74 1.07
N PRO A 173 -13.95 26.48 2.10
CA PRO A 173 -15.40 26.40 1.96
C PRO A 173 -16.08 27.71 1.53
N ALA A 174 -15.47 28.87 1.79
CA ALA A 174 -16.05 30.16 1.40
C ALA A 174 -15.97 30.34 -0.12
N GLU A 175 -14.80 30.08 -0.68
CA GLU A 175 -14.52 30.11 -2.11
C GLU A 175 -15.39 29.11 -2.87
N LEU A 176 -15.53 27.88 -2.34
CA LEU A 176 -16.39 26.87 -2.96
C LEU A 176 -17.88 27.24 -2.93
N ARG A 177 -18.35 27.95 -1.91
CA ARG A 177 -19.74 28.47 -1.88
C ARG A 177 -19.93 29.61 -2.86
N ALA A 178 -18.98 30.54 -2.92
CA ALA A 178 -19.00 31.63 -3.88
C ALA A 178 -19.00 31.13 -5.34
N ALA A 179 -18.31 30.01 -5.59
CA ALA A 179 -18.29 29.32 -6.89
C ALA A 179 -19.51 28.40 -7.14
N GLY A 180 -20.46 28.31 -6.21
CA GLY A 180 -21.64 27.43 -6.34
C GLY A 180 -21.37 25.93 -6.27
N VAL A 181 -20.17 25.51 -5.85
CA VAL A 181 -19.80 24.09 -5.66
C VAL A 181 -20.38 23.54 -4.35
N LEU A 182 -20.43 24.38 -3.31
CA LEU A 182 -21.08 24.07 -2.03
C LEU A 182 -22.37 24.88 -1.86
N PRO A 183 -23.42 24.31 -1.23
CA PRO A 183 -23.48 22.96 -0.66
C PRO A 183 -23.61 21.85 -1.72
N VAL A 184 -23.07 20.66 -1.42
CA VAL A 184 -23.25 19.49 -2.28
C VAL A 184 -24.74 19.16 -2.41
N PRO A 185 -25.28 19.01 -3.64
CA PRO A 185 -26.68 18.66 -3.87
C PRO A 185 -27.09 17.37 -3.15
N THR A 186 -28.35 17.27 -2.72
CA THR A 186 -28.86 16.10 -1.97
C THR A 186 -28.72 14.79 -2.75
N SER A 187 -28.87 14.83 -4.07
CA SER A 187 -28.69 13.66 -4.95
C SER A 187 -27.27 13.09 -4.89
N ALA A 188 -26.25 13.94 -4.80
CA ALA A 188 -24.84 13.54 -4.74
C ALA A 188 -24.40 13.02 -3.36
N ARG A 189 -25.28 13.08 -2.34
CA ARG A 189 -25.04 12.50 -1.00
C ARG A 189 -25.58 11.08 -0.86
N ARG A 190 -26.31 10.58 -1.85
CA ARG A 190 -26.83 9.21 -1.85
C ARG A 190 -25.74 8.25 -2.36
N PRO A 191 -25.72 6.98 -1.92
CA PRO A 191 -24.91 5.94 -2.56
C PRO A 191 -25.19 5.91 -4.07
N ALA A 192 -24.22 5.45 -4.87
CA ALA A 192 -24.44 5.25 -6.30
C ALA A 192 -25.72 4.43 -6.49
N SER A 193 -26.68 4.94 -7.27
CA SER A 193 -28.02 4.35 -7.44
C SER A 193 -27.98 2.91 -7.98
N VAL A 194 -26.87 2.53 -8.62
CA VAL A 194 -26.53 1.17 -9.06
C VAL A 194 -26.58 0.15 -7.92
N LEU A 195 -26.31 0.57 -6.68
CA LEU A 195 -26.35 -0.31 -5.50
C LEU A 195 -27.73 -0.38 -4.83
N GLY A 196 -28.72 0.38 -5.32
CA GLY A 196 -30.08 0.44 -4.77
C GLY A 196 -31.12 -0.37 -5.54
N HIS A 197 -30.72 -1.06 -6.62
CA HIS A 197 -31.63 -1.86 -7.43
C HIS A 197 -31.53 -3.31 -6.96
N GLN A 198 -32.65 -3.86 -6.54
CA GLN A 198 -32.75 -5.27 -6.13
C GLN A 198 -32.63 -6.12 -7.40
N GLU A 199 -31.62 -6.99 -7.47
CA GLU A 199 -31.46 -7.95 -8.56
C GLU A 199 -32.68 -8.89 -8.58
N GLU A 200 -33.53 -8.78 -9.59
CA GLU A 200 -34.66 -9.70 -9.81
C GLU A 200 -34.33 -10.66 -10.97
N GLY A 201 -33.76 -11.82 -10.63
CA GLY A 201 -33.60 -12.92 -11.58
C GLY A 201 -32.51 -13.92 -11.20
N PRO A 202 -32.59 -15.19 -11.66
CA PRO A 202 -31.44 -16.10 -11.58
C PRO A 202 -30.32 -15.53 -12.46
N GLU A 203 -29.10 -15.46 -11.93
CA GLU A 203 -27.91 -14.88 -12.56
C GLU A 203 -27.79 -13.34 -12.54
N GLY A 204 -28.59 -12.61 -11.76
CA GLY A 204 -28.39 -11.15 -11.58
C GLY A 204 -28.61 -10.33 -12.86
N GLN A 205 -29.45 -10.81 -13.78
CA GLN A 205 -29.74 -10.11 -15.04
C GLN A 205 -30.63 -8.88 -14.79
N PHE A 206 -30.24 -7.75 -15.39
CA PHE A 206 -30.98 -6.50 -15.34
C PHE A 206 -32.08 -6.49 -16.41
N ALA A 207 -33.35 -6.34 -16.03
CA ALA A 207 -34.40 -5.97 -16.96
C ALA A 207 -34.22 -4.49 -17.34
N LEU A 208 -33.73 -4.21 -18.55
CA LEU A 208 -33.75 -2.88 -19.12
C LEU A 208 -35.21 -2.54 -19.46
N LEU A 209 -35.80 -1.58 -18.75
CA LEU A 209 -37.03 -0.89 -19.16
C LEU A 209 -36.67 0.41 -19.89
#